data_AF-A0A815Y4Q4-F1
#
_entry.id   AF-A0A815Y4Q4-F1
#
_cell.length_a   1.000
_cell.length_b   1.000
_cell.length_c   1.000
_cell.angle_alpha   90.00
_cell.angle_beta   90.00
_cell.angle_gamma   90.00
#
_symmetry.space_group_name_H-M   'P 1'
#
loop_
_entity.id
_entity.type
_entity.pdbx_description
1 polymer ?
#
loop_
_entity_poly.entity_id
_entity_poly.type
_entity_poly.pdbx_seq_one_letter_code
_entity_poly.pdbx_strand_id
1 'polypeptide(L)'
;MSEVSLKPCEAESCARVAATLCGHCKKNVCRRHFNEHADQLVQELNPLADRINALTETLTSFTLTNYKLKLFNQLIQWRDKAIKEIHELYKFKKRKLTLLLNDNEEVFLQQTTDHLDGAEILKNETATFINDNDVTAEQLNILKRKIHELEDAVNETHTHLVYCDIKPVLIDYESILIHSTGNNYMNGGTLLCADYQMRLNDFYGRSRQKWNLIYKASKDGFRAQDFHLCSDNKGPTITIIQSKNNNCLFGGYTATSWTSDEKYRSDPRAFLFTLKNTHGIHPTKFLQKRAGINAIGHTAATGPYFGGVVENEMHFIDIRVSNASNNNDLSKSSFPASYVDTTGKGNKLFAGDSNFMVKDIEVYRCIVGENEDERKS
;
A
#
# COMPACT_ATOMS: atom_id res chain seq x y z
N MET A 1 -48.90 -83.63 -12.87
CA MET A 1 -48.74 -82.61 -13.92
C MET A 1 -49.14 -81.27 -13.30
N SER A 2 -48.17 -80.47 -12.85
CA SER A 2 -48.42 -79.10 -12.41
C SER A 2 -48.19 -78.18 -13.61
N GLU A 3 -49.26 -77.54 -14.06
CA GLU A 3 -49.24 -76.52 -15.10
C GLU A 3 -48.18 -75.46 -14.77
N VAL A 4 -47.20 -75.29 -15.66
CA VAL A 4 -46.30 -74.14 -15.60
C VAL A 4 -47.14 -72.93 -15.96
N SER A 5 -47.61 -72.19 -14.96
CA SER A 5 -48.31 -70.91 -15.12
C SER A 5 -47.38 -69.91 -15.80
N LEU A 6 -47.43 -69.87 -17.13
CA LEU A 6 -46.73 -68.92 -17.97
C LEU A 6 -47.30 -67.52 -17.72
N LYS A 7 -46.56 -66.69 -16.96
CA LYS A 7 -46.97 -65.31 -16.66
C LYS A 7 -46.98 -64.47 -17.95
N PRO A 8 -48.02 -63.67 -18.21
CA PRO A 8 -48.05 -62.78 -19.36
C PRO A 8 -47.00 -61.67 -19.22
N CYS A 9 -46.53 -61.15 -20.35
CA CYS A 9 -45.65 -59.98 -20.37
C CYS A 9 -46.42 -58.74 -19.91
N GLU A 10 -45.89 -58.04 -18.92
CA GLU A 10 -46.52 -56.86 -18.30
C GLU A 10 -46.21 -55.55 -19.05
N ALA A 11 -45.84 -55.64 -20.33
CA ALA A 11 -45.65 -54.48 -21.20
C ALA A 11 -46.98 -54.15 -21.90
N GLU A 12 -47.28 -52.87 -22.09
CA GLU A 12 -48.55 -52.44 -22.68
C GLU A 12 -48.78 -53.09 -24.04
N SER A 13 -49.98 -53.64 -24.24
CA SER A 13 -50.40 -54.27 -25.49
C SER A 13 -49.56 -55.49 -25.93
N CYS A 14 -48.86 -56.17 -25.01
CA CYS A 14 -48.07 -57.35 -25.31
C CYS A 14 -48.83 -58.66 -25.02
N ALA A 15 -49.08 -59.47 -26.05
CA ALA A 15 -49.68 -60.80 -25.89
C ALA A 15 -48.67 -61.94 -25.67
N ARG A 16 -47.37 -61.64 -25.53
CA ARG A 16 -46.32 -62.66 -25.37
C ARG A 16 -46.20 -63.11 -23.91
N VAL A 17 -45.72 -64.33 -23.71
CA VAL A 17 -45.36 -64.84 -22.38
C VAL A 17 -44.07 -64.16 -21.90
N ALA A 18 -44.01 -63.84 -20.61
CA ALA A 18 -42.81 -63.31 -19.98
C ALA A 18 -41.68 -64.34 -20.01
N ALA A 19 -40.49 -63.89 -20.40
CA ALA A 19 -39.29 -64.72 -20.46
C ALA A 19 -38.40 -64.51 -19.22
N THR A 20 -38.47 -63.34 -18.59
CA THR A 20 -37.65 -62.99 -17.43
C THR A 20 -38.28 -61.84 -16.63
N LEU A 21 -37.85 -61.68 -15.38
CA LEU A 21 -38.16 -60.52 -14.55
C LEU A 21 -37.11 -59.43 -14.80
N CYS A 22 -37.54 -58.24 -15.23
CA CYS A 22 -36.60 -57.15 -15.41
C CYS A 22 -36.10 -56.62 -14.05
N GLY A 23 -34.80 -56.60 -13.84
CA GLY A 23 -34.19 -56.13 -12.60
C GLY A 23 -34.40 -54.63 -12.33
N HIS A 24 -34.57 -53.81 -13.38
CA HIS A 24 -34.77 -52.35 -13.31
C HIS A 24 -36.19 -51.98 -12.89
N CYS A 25 -37.21 -52.46 -13.60
CA CYS A 25 -38.62 -52.09 -13.35
C CYS A 25 -39.43 -53.14 -12.57
N LYS A 26 -38.82 -54.28 -12.22
CA LYS A 26 -39.44 -55.40 -11.48
C LYS A 26 -40.70 -55.99 -12.13
N LYS A 27 -40.85 -55.83 -13.44
CA LYS A 27 -41.96 -56.39 -14.24
C LYS A 27 -41.54 -57.66 -14.99
N ASN A 28 -42.44 -58.62 -15.13
CA ASN A 28 -42.21 -59.81 -15.95
C ASN A 28 -42.35 -59.43 -17.44
N VAL A 29 -41.25 -59.50 -18.20
CA VAL A 29 -41.19 -59.03 -19.58
C VAL A 29 -40.75 -60.15 -20.53
N CYS A 30 -41.27 -60.13 -21.76
CA CYS A 30 -40.81 -61.03 -22.81
C CYS A 30 -39.41 -60.59 -23.32
N ARG A 31 -38.68 -61.50 -23.99
CA ARG A 31 -37.31 -61.23 -24.48
C ARG A 31 -37.22 -59.97 -25.37
N ARG A 32 -38.26 -59.67 -26.15
CA ARG A 32 -38.31 -58.47 -27.00
C ARG A 32 -38.37 -57.19 -26.17
N HIS A 33 -39.32 -57.07 -25.25
CA HIS A 33 -39.45 -55.89 -24.39
C HIS A 33 -38.27 -55.74 -23.42
N PHE A 34 -37.64 -56.85 -23.01
CA PHE A 34 -36.38 -56.78 -22.24
C PHE A 34 -35.26 -56.12 -23.05
N ASN A 35 -35.10 -56.50 -24.32
CA ASN A 35 -34.11 -55.90 -25.21
C ASN A 35 -34.45 -54.44 -25.54
N GLU A 36 -35.71 -54.13 -25.88
CA GLU A 36 -36.15 -52.75 -26.14
C GLU A 36 -35.91 -51.84 -24.93
N HIS A 37 -36.15 -52.34 -23.72
CA HIS A 37 -35.89 -51.62 -22.48
C HIS A 37 -34.39 -51.46 -22.19
N ALA A 38 -33.57 -52.49 -22.47
CA ALA A 38 -32.12 -52.38 -22.39
C ALA A 38 -31.57 -51.36 -23.40
N ASP A 39 -32.11 -51.34 -24.62
CA ASP A 39 -31.76 -50.38 -25.67
C ASP A 39 -32.16 -48.96 -25.27
N GLN A 40 -33.34 -48.77 -24.66
CA GLN A 40 -33.76 -47.48 -24.09
C GLN A 40 -32.80 -46.98 -23.01
N LEU A 41 -32.37 -47.85 -22.09
CA LEU A 41 -31.39 -47.49 -21.06
C LEU A 41 -30.02 -47.12 -21.65
N VAL A 42 -29.58 -47.83 -22.69
CA VAL A 42 -28.35 -47.49 -23.43
C VAL A 42 -28.49 -46.17 -24.17
N GLN A 43 -29.67 -45.89 -24.76
CA GLN A 43 -29.97 -44.60 -25.39
C GLN A 43 -29.95 -43.45 -24.39
N GLU A 44 -30.34 -43.66 -23.13
CA GLU A 44 -30.19 -42.66 -22.07
C GLU A 44 -28.73 -42.51 -21.59
N LEU A 45 -27.93 -43.57 -21.64
CA LEU A 45 -26.53 -43.55 -21.22
C LEU A 45 -25.61 -42.83 -22.21
N ASN A 46 -25.89 -42.92 -23.52
CA ASN A 46 -25.07 -42.29 -24.56
C ASN A 46 -24.93 -40.76 -24.40
N PRO A 47 -26.02 -39.98 -24.22
CA PRO A 47 -25.93 -38.56 -23.90
C PRO A 47 -25.15 -38.25 -22.62
N LEU A 48 -25.16 -39.15 -21.63
CA LEU A 48 -24.38 -38.96 -20.40
C LEU A 48 -22.89 -39.16 -20.66
N ALA A 49 -22.50 -40.14 -21.48
CA ALA A 49 -21.13 -40.34 -21.91
C ALA A 49 -20.61 -39.14 -22.72
N ASP A 50 -21.43 -38.61 -23.64
CA ASP A 50 -21.09 -37.41 -24.41
C ASP A 50 -20.92 -36.19 -23.49
N ARG A 51 -21.79 -36.02 -22.49
CA ARG A 51 -21.66 -34.97 -21.47
C ARG A 51 -20.39 -35.12 -20.64
N ILE A 52 -20.01 -36.34 -20.27
CA ILE A 52 -18.77 -36.61 -19.54
C ILE A 52 -17.56 -36.24 -20.41
N ASN A 53 -17.54 -36.66 -21.68
CA ASN A 53 -16.46 -36.32 -22.60
C ASN A 53 -16.33 -34.81 -22.81
N ALA A 54 -17.44 -34.10 -23.00
CA ALA A 54 -17.43 -32.63 -23.12
C ALA A 54 -16.92 -31.95 -21.83
N LEU A 55 -17.27 -32.47 -20.65
CA LEU A 55 -16.73 -31.98 -19.37
C LEU A 55 -15.23 -32.27 -19.27
N THR A 56 -14.76 -33.44 -19.69
CA THR A 56 -13.34 -33.80 -19.71
C THR A 56 -12.54 -32.90 -20.66
N GLU A 57 -13.05 -32.63 -21.86
CA GLU A 57 -12.45 -31.68 -22.80
C GLU A 57 -12.40 -30.26 -22.21
N THR A 58 -13.47 -29.82 -21.55
CA THR A 58 -13.50 -28.53 -20.86
C THR A 58 -12.45 -28.47 -19.74
N LEU A 59 -12.35 -29.51 -18.91
CA LEU A 59 -11.39 -29.59 -17.81
C LEU A 59 -9.94 -29.68 -18.30
N THR A 60 -9.68 -30.41 -19.38
CA THR A 60 -8.34 -30.53 -19.98
C THR A 60 -7.90 -29.22 -20.65
N SER A 61 -8.83 -28.47 -21.23
CA SER A 61 -8.55 -27.13 -21.78
C SER A 61 -8.30 -26.07 -20.69
N PHE A 62 -8.84 -26.30 -19.49
CA PHE A 62 -8.64 -25.45 -18.31
C PHE A 62 -7.27 -25.72 -17.67
N THR A 63 -6.22 -25.23 -18.33
CA THR A 63 -4.88 -25.23 -17.74
C THR A 63 -4.70 -24.00 -16.83
N LEU A 64 -3.96 -24.17 -15.74
CA LEU A 64 -3.56 -23.04 -14.87
C LEU A 64 -2.85 -21.94 -15.68
N THR A 65 -2.15 -22.31 -16.75
CA THR A 65 -1.51 -21.40 -17.69
C THR A 65 -2.52 -20.50 -18.41
N ASN A 66 -3.59 -21.07 -18.97
CA ASN A 66 -4.64 -20.30 -19.66
C ASN A 66 -5.36 -19.36 -18.70
N TYR A 67 -5.66 -19.81 -17.49
CA TYR A 67 -6.27 -18.97 -16.46
C TYR A 67 -5.36 -17.81 -16.03
N LYS A 68 -4.07 -18.09 -15.81
CA LYS A 68 -3.06 -17.07 -15.50
C LYS A 68 -2.93 -16.03 -16.61
N LEU A 69 -2.89 -16.45 -17.87
CA LEU A 69 -2.84 -15.55 -19.02
C LEU A 69 -4.06 -14.64 -19.08
N LYS A 70 -5.26 -15.17 -18.82
CA LYS A 70 -6.50 -14.37 -18.76
C LYS A 70 -6.41 -13.27 -17.70
N LEU A 71 -6.00 -13.61 -16.48
CA LEU A 71 -5.85 -12.63 -15.39
C LEU A 71 -4.78 -11.58 -15.70
N PHE A 72 -3.65 -12.00 -16.26
CA PHE A 72 -2.56 -11.08 -16.63
C PHE A 72 -2.99 -10.12 -17.74
N ASN A 73 -3.76 -10.60 -18.72
CA ASN A 73 -4.31 -9.74 -19.76
C ASN A 73 -5.26 -8.68 -19.19
N GLN A 74 -6.05 -9.00 -18.15
CA GLN A 74 -6.88 -8.00 -17.47
C GLN A 74 -6.03 -6.92 -16.80
N LEU A 75 -4.93 -7.29 -16.13
CA LEU A 75 -4.00 -6.33 -15.52
C LEU A 75 -3.32 -5.45 -16.57
N ILE A 76 -2.92 -6.03 -17.70
CA ILE A 76 -2.32 -5.30 -18.83
C ILE A 76 -3.31 -4.27 -19.38
N GLN A 77 -4.56 -4.69 -19.62
CA GLN A 77 -5.60 -3.79 -20.13
C GLN A 77 -5.89 -2.63 -19.17
N TRP A 78 -5.97 -2.91 -17.87
CA TRP A 78 -6.15 -1.88 -16.85
C TRP A 78 -4.99 -0.88 -16.85
N ARG A 79 -3.75 -1.38 -16.87
CA ARG A 79 -2.53 -0.55 -16.91
C ARG A 79 -2.52 0.36 -18.14
N ASP A 80 -2.77 -0.20 -19.31
CA ASP A 80 -2.70 0.54 -20.57
C ASP A 80 -3.79 1.61 -20.64
N LYS A 81 -4.98 1.34 -20.09
CA LYS A 81 -6.05 2.33 -19.95
C LYS A 81 -5.66 3.46 -18.99
N ALA A 82 -5.12 3.14 -17.81
CA ALA A 82 -4.70 4.13 -16.82
C ALA A 82 -3.61 5.05 -17.37
N ILE A 83 -2.59 4.50 -18.04
CA ILE A 83 -1.53 5.27 -18.68
C ILE A 83 -2.10 6.22 -19.75
N LYS A 84 -3.06 5.75 -20.55
CA LYS A 84 -3.72 6.58 -21.56
C LYS A 84 -4.44 7.77 -20.92
N GLU A 85 -5.20 7.55 -19.86
CA GLU A 85 -5.92 8.62 -19.15
C GLU A 85 -4.95 9.66 -18.54
N ILE A 86 -3.86 9.21 -17.93
CA ILE A 86 -2.81 10.09 -17.39
C ILE A 86 -2.16 10.93 -18.51
N HIS A 87 -1.84 10.31 -19.65
CA HIS A 87 -1.25 11.02 -20.78
C HIS A 87 -2.17 12.09 -21.36
N GLU A 88 -3.47 11.82 -21.48
CA GLU A 88 -4.42 12.81 -21.99
C GLU A 88 -4.60 13.98 -21.01
N LEU A 89 -4.64 13.71 -19.70
CA LEU A 89 -4.65 14.77 -18.69
C LEU A 89 -3.38 15.65 -18.77
N TYR A 90 -2.21 15.02 -18.89
CA TYR A 90 -0.94 15.74 -19.05
C TYR A 90 -0.96 16.65 -20.29
N LYS A 91 -1.35 16.12 -21.46
CA LYS A 91 -1.44 16.91 -22.70
C LYS A 91 -2.37 18.11 -22.54
N PHE A 92 -3.54 17.89 -21.95
CA PHE A 92 -4.52 18.95 -21.71
C PHE A 92 -3.96 20.04 -20.78
N LYS A 93 -3.37 19.66 -19.65
CA LYS A 93 -2.80 20.61 -18.68
C LYS A 93 -1.60 21.36 -19.25
N LYS A 94 -0.72 20.67 -20.00
CA LYS A 94 0.40 21.30 -20.71
C LYS A 94 -0.09 22.37 -21.69
N ARG A 95 -1.10 22.05 -22.52
CA ARG A 95 -1.68 23.01 -23.46
C ARG A 95 -2.24 24.23 -22.74
N LYS A 96 -2.99 24.03 -21.65
CA LYS A 96 -3.53 25.13 -20.84
C LYS A 96 -2.41 26.00 -20.25
N LEU A 97 -1.35 25.37 -19.73
CA LEU A 97 -0.20 26.08 -19.18
C LEU A 97 0.53 26.90 -20.23
N THR A 98 0.75 26.34 -21.42
CA THR A 98 1.36 27.07 -22.55
C THR A 98 0.53 28.30 -22.95
N LEU A 99 -0.79 28.18 -23.02
CA LEU A 99 -1.65 29.33 -23.33
C LEU A 99 -1.52 30.43 -22.28
N LEU A 100 -1.59 30.08 -20.99
CA LEU A 100 -1.45 31.06 -19.91
C LEU A 100 -0.06 31.71 -19.88
N LEU A 101 1.00 30.97 -20.21
CA LEU A 101 2.34 31.54 -20.30
C LEU A 101 2.46 32.50 -21.48
N ASN A 102 1.92 32.13 -22.65
CA ASN A 102 1.93 32.99 -23.83
C ASN A 102 1.11 34.28 -23.63
N ASP A 103 -0.06 34.19 -22.98
CA ASP A 103 -0.89 35.37 -22.68
C ASP A 103 -0.18 36.37 -21.75
N ASN A 104 0.80 35.91 -20.97
CA ASN A 104 1.60 36.73 -20.06
C ASN A 104 3.00 37.07 -20.61
N GLU A 105 3.35 36.60 -21.82
CA GLU A 105 4.69 36.75 -22.39
C GLU A 105 5.05 38.22 -22.60
N GLU A 106 4.11 39.01 -23.13
CA GLU A 106 4.30 40.45 -23.35
C GLU A 106 4.51 41.21 -22.03
N VAL A 107 3.73 40.89 -20.99
CA VAL A 107 3.86 41.49 -19.66
C VAL A 107 5.22 41.15 -19.04
N PHE A 108 5.65 39.90 -19.17
CA PHE A 108 6.95 39.44 -18.67
C PHE A 108 8.11 40.14 -19.39
N LEU A 109 8.04 40.25 -20.72
CA LEU A 109 9.03 40.96 -21.52
C LEU A 109 9.09 42.44 -21.13
N GLN A 110 7.94 43.11 -20.97
CA GLN A 110 7.90 44.51 -20.57
C GLN A 110 8.52 44.73 -19.19
N GLN A 111 8.15 43.94 -18.18
CA GLN A 111 8.74 44.04 -16.84
C GLN A 111 10.26 43.82 -16.86
N THR A 112 10.72 42.84 -17.64
CA THR A 112 12.15 42.58 -17.80
C THR A 112 12.88 43.78 -18.43
N THR A 113 12.29 44.40 -19.46
CA THR A 113 12.82 45.62 -20.07
C THR A 113 12.87 46.77 -19.06
N ASP A 114 11.80 47.01 -18.31
CA ASP A 114 11.75 48.07 -17.30
C ASP A 114 12.84 47.88 -16.22
N HIS A 115 13.09 46.64 -15.80
CA HIS A 115 14.16 46.31 -14.86
C HIS A 115 15.56 46.52 -15.45
N LEU A 116 15.78 46.18 -16.73
CA LEU A 116 17.05 46.44 -17.42
C LEU A 116 17.33 47.93 -17.57
N ASP A 117 16.31 48.71 -17.94
CA ASP A 117 16.41 50.17 -18.05
C ASP A 117 16.77 50.79 -16.68
N GLY A 118 16.11 50.34 -15.61
CA GLY A 118 16.42 50.75 -14.24
C GLY A 118 17.85 50.40 -13.81
N ALA A 119 18.33 49.21 -14.15
CA ALA A 119 19.71 48.79 -13.88
C ALA A 119 20.73 49.65 -14.64
N GLU A 120 20.43 50.02 -15.89
CA GLU A 120 21.31 50.85 -16.71
C GLU A 120 21.38 52.29 -16.18
N ILE A 121 20.26 52.86 -15.71
CA ILE A 121 20.25 54.15 -15.02
C ILE A 121 21.16 54.11 -13.78
N LEU A 122 21.01 53.09 -12.93
CA LEU A 122 21.83 52.95 -11.72
C LEU A 122 23.31 52.77 -12.05
N LYS A 123 23.63 52.01 -13.09
CA LYS A 123 25.00 51.82 -13.57
C LYS A 123 25.64 53.13 -14.01
N ASN A 124 24.89 53.95 -14.75
CA ASN A 124 25.36 55.26 -15.20
C ASN A 124 25.53 56.25 -14.02
N GLU A 125 24.57 56.32 -13.09
CA GLU A 125 24.69 57.13 -11.87
C GLU A 125 25.92 56.73 -11.04
N THR A 126 26.16 55.42 -10.91
CA THR A 126 27.33 54.90 -10.17
C THR A 126 28.63 55.26 -10.88
N ALA A 127 28.67 55.17 -12.22
CA ALA A 127 29.85 55.52 -13.02
C ALA A 127 30.17 57.02 -12.93
N THR A 128 29.16 57.90 -12.96
CA THR A 128 29.37 59.36 -12.78
C THR A 128 29.94 59.67 -11.39
N PHE A 129 29.38 59.07 -10.34
CA PHE A 129 29.87 59.22 -8.98
C PHE A 129 31.32 58.76 -8.79
N ILE A 130 31.72 57.66 -9.46
CA ILE A 130 33.10 57.17 -9.45
C ILE A 130 34.04 58.15 -10.19
N ASN A 131 33.62 58.67 -11.35
CA ASN A 131 34.44 59.56 -12.16
C ASN A 131 34.64 60.94 -11.52
N ASP A 132 33.59 61.51 -10.91
CA ASP A 132 33.63 62.83 -10.28
C ASP A 132 34.34 62.80 -8.92
N ASN A 133 34.48 61.62 -8.32
CA ASN A 133 35.16 61.36 -7.05
C ASN A 133 34.65 62.24 -5.87
N ASP A 134 33.40 62.69 -5.96
CA ASP A 134 32.72 63.57 -5.01
C ASP A 134 31.32 63.01 -4.68
N VAL A 135 31.29 62.02 -3.79
CA VAL A 135 30.06 61.36 -3.32
C VAL A 135 29.80 61.71 -1.87
N THR A 136 28.61 62.26 -1.60
CA THR A 136 28.12 62.45 -0.23
C THR A 136 27.51 61.17 0.34
N ALA A 137 27.51 61.04 1.67
CA ALA A 137 26.87 59.91 2.36
C ALA A 137 25.36 59.80 2.02
N GLU A 138 24.69 60.93 1.79
CA GLU A 138 23.27 60.97 1.40
C GLU A 138 23.05 60.38 0.00
N GLN A 139 23.86 60.77 -0.98
CA GLN A 139 23.80 60.21 -2.34
C GLN A 139 24.07 58.70 -2.34
N LEU A 140 25.04 58.23 -1.54
CA LEU A 140 25.33 56.80 -1.41
C LEU A 140 24.18 56.01 -0.78
N ASN A 141 23.49 56.58 0.22
CA ASN A 141 22.32 55.95 0.83
C ASN A 141 21.13 55.87 -0.14
N ILE A 142 20.90 56.91 -0.93
CA ILE A 142 19.87 56.92 -1.98
C ILE A 142 20.16 55.82 -3.02
N LEU A 143 21.41 55.69 -3.47
CA LEU A 143 21.81 54.67 -4.44
C LEU A 143 21.59 53.26 -3.90
N LYS A 144 22.00 52.99 -2.64
CA LYS A 144 21.77 51.70 -1.97
C LYS A 144 20.29 51.35 -1.88
N ARG A 145 19.43 52.33 -1.56
CA ARG A 145 17.98 52.12 -1.51
C ARG A 145 17.42 51.75 -2.88
N LYS A 146 17.78 52.49 -3.93
CA LYS A 146 17.31 52.19 -5.29
C LYS A 146 17.77 50.80 -5.78
N ILE A 147 18.99 50.38 -5.42
CA ILE A 147 19.48 49.04 -5.72
C ILE A 147 18.61 47.99 -5.02
N HIS A 148 18.31 48.19 -3.73
CA HIS A 148 17.47 47.26 -2.98
C HIS A 148 16.04 47.18 -3.54
N GLU A 149 15.45 48.32 -3.91
CA GLU A 149 14.13 48.37 -4.57
C GLU A 149 14.13 47.59 -5.89
N LEU A 150 15.20 47.67 -6.68
CA LEU A 150 15.35 46.89 -7.91
C LEU A 150 15.55 45.40 -7.62
N GLU A 151 16.35 45.04 -6.62
CA GLU A 151 16.54 43.65 -6.17
C GLU A 151 15.20 43.03 -5.75
N ASP A 152 14.39 43.74 -4.98
CA ASP A 152 13.06 43.30 -4.56
C ASP A 152 12.13 43.14 -5.77
N ALA A 153 12.10 44.11 -6.68
CA ALA A 153 11.27 44.06 -7.88
C ALA A 153 11.62 42.88 -8.81
N VAL A 154 12.92 42.58 -8.96
CA VAL A 154 13.41 41.41 -9.72
C VAL A 154 13.03 40.09 -9.05
N ASN A 155 13.04 40.04 -7.71
CA ASN A 155 12.64 38.84 -6.98
C ASN A 155 11.13 38.57 -7.08
N GLU A 156 10.30 39.61 -7.21
CA GLU A 156 8.84 39.49 -7.33
C GLU A 156 8.36 39.15 -8.75
N THR A 157 9.13 39.47 -9.80
CA THR A 157 8.72 39.24 -11.21
C THR A 157 8.51 37.74 -11.52
N HIS A 158 9.10 36.85 -10.74
CA HIS A 158 9.06 35.39 -10.97
C HIS A 158 7.93 34.65 -10.23
N THR A 159 7.25 35.27 -9.27
CA THR A 159 6.38 34.56 -8.32
C THR A 159 4.89 34.62 -8.67
N HIS A 160 4.44 35.58 -9.50
CA HIS A 160 3.01 35.92 -9.59
C HIS A 160 2.33 35.68 -10.95
N LEU A 161 3.06 35.40 -12.04
CA LEU A 161 2.44 35.31 -13.36
C LEU A 161 1.68 33.99 -13.59
N VAL A 162 2.29 32.85 -13.27
CA VAL A 162 1.63 31.53 -13.35
C VAL A 162 2.20 30.58 -12.30
N TYR A 163 1.34 30.04 -11.43
CA TYR A 163 1.71 29.02 -10.45
C TYR A 163 1.01 27.69 -10.72
N CYS A 164 1.75 26.58 -10.53
CA CYS A 164 1.24 25.22 -10.70
C CYS A 164 1.34 24.42 -9.39
N ASP A 165 0.20 24.13 -8.77
CA ASP A 165 0.09 23.13 -7.71
C ASP A 165 -0.09 21.73 -8.32
N ILE A 166 0.99 20.97 -8.46
CA ILE A 166 0.96 19.60 -9.00
C ILE A 166 0.87 18.62 -7.84
N LYS A 167 -0.32 18.03 -7.68
CA LYS A 167 -0.57 16.96 -6.71
C LYS A 167 -0.07 15.61 -7.24
N PRO A 168 0.45 14.73 -6.37
CA PRO A 168 0.88 13.40 -6.77
C PRO A 168 -0.30 12.53 -7.22
N VAL A 169 -0.04 11.62 -8.16
CA VAL A 169 -1.01 10.58 -8.54
C VAL A 169 -1.02 9.51 -7.45
N LEU A 170 -2.16 9.32 -6.79
CA LEU A 170 -2.33 8.30 -5.75
C LEU A 170 -2.93 7.04 -6.36
N ILE A 171 -2.13 5.98 -6.50
CA ILE A 171 -2.62 4.65 -6.85
C ILE A 171 -2.83 3.89 -5.54
N ASP A 172 -4.09 3.68 -5.14
CA ASP A 172 -4.40 2.88 -3.97
C ASP A 172 -4.25 1.38 -4.32
N TYR A 173 -3.77 0.57 -3.37
CA TYR A 173 -3.78 -0.89 -3.50
C TYR A 173 -5.20 -1.43 -3.68
N GLU A 174 -6.21 -0.68 -3.25
CA GLU A 174 -7.61 -1.00 -3.52
C GLU A 174 -8.01 -0.86 -5.00
N SER A 175 -7.17 -0.27 -5.85
CA SER A 175 -7.44 -0.15 -7.30
C SER A 175 -7.49 -1.50 -8.01
N ILE A 176 -6.80 -2.52 -7.47
CA ILE A 176 -6.81 -3.90 -7.97
C ILE A 176 -6.84 -4.85 -6.77
N LEU A 177 -7.98 -5.51 -6.55
CA LEU A 177 -8.12 -6.47 -5.47
C LEU A 177 -7.86 -7.89 -5.97
N ILE A 178 -6.78 -8.50 -5.46
CA ILE A 178 -6.50 -9.92 -5.67
C ILE A 178 -6.92 -10.69 -4.43
N HIS A 179 -8.03 -11.43 -4.53
CA HIS A 179 -8.48 -12.31 -3.45
C HIS A 179 -7.84 -13.70 -3.61
N SER A 180 -7.23 -14.19 -2.53
CA SER A 180 -6.78 -15.58 -2.43
C SER A 180 -7.38 -16.21 -1.18
N THR A 181 -8.06 -17.34 -1.33
CA THR A 181 -8.48 -18.16 -0.19
C THR A 181 -7.24 -18.76 0.46
N GLY A 182 -6.81 -18.26 1.62
CA GLY A 182 -5.77 -18.89 2.45
C GLY A 182 -4.47 -18.11 2.69
N ASN A 183 -4.32 -16.88 2.21
CA ASN A 183 -3.10 -16.06 2.42
C ASN A 183 -3.31 -14.92 3.44
N ASN A 184 -3.84 -15.24 4.62
CA ASN A 184 -3.84 -14.26 5.72
C ASN A 184 -2.56 -14.43 6.55
N TYR A 185 -1.59 -13.54 6.32
CA TYR A 185 -0.29 -13.58 6.98
C TYR A 185 -0.33 -12.86 8.34
N MET A 186 -1.20 -11.87 8.50
CA MET A 186 -1.38 -11.12 9.74
C MET A 186 -2.81 -11.28 10.25
N ASN A 187 -3.02 -12.22 11.18
CA ASN A 187 -4.37 -12.56 11.65
C ASN A 187 -4.85 -11.65 12.78
N GLY A 188 -6.14 -11.31 12.76
CA GLY A 188 -6.86 -10.67 13.87
C GLY A 188 -6.98 -9.15 13.80
N GLY A 189 -6.22 -8.47 12.93
CA GLY A 189 -6.31 -7.02 12.76
C GLY A 189 -7.17 -6.58 11.57
N THR A 190 -7.29 -5.27 11.44
CA THR A 190 -8.16 -4.57 10.49
C THR A 190 -7.45 -3.46 9.72
N LEU A 191 -6.19 -3.11 10.06
CA LEU A 191 -5.47 -2.02 9.39
C LEU A 191 -4.85 -2.43 8.05
N LEU A 192 -4.71 -3.73 7.78
CA LEU A 192 -3.93 -4.24 6.65
C LEU A 192 -4.79 -5.03 5.66
N CYS A 193 -4.80 -4.59 4.40
CA CYS A 193 -5.22 -5.42 3.28
C CYS A 193 -4.15 -6.48 2.95
N ALA A 194 -4.51 -7.48 2.13
CA ALA A 194 -3.62 -8.57 1.75
C ALA A 194 -2.29 -8.09 1.14
N ASP A 195 -2.34 -7.05 0.29
CA ASP A 195 -1.14 -6.52 -0.35
C ASP A 195 -0.17 -5.87 0.63
N TYR A 196 -0.67 -5.12 1.62
CA TYR A 196 0.18 -4.59 2.69
C TYR A 196 0.80 -5.69 3.53
N GLN A 197 0.07 -6.77 3.82
CA GLN A 197 0.64 -7.92 4.52
C GLN A 197 1.79 -8.56 3.71
N MET A 198 1.61 -8.72 2.40
CA MET A 198 2.66 -9.21 1.51
C MET A 198 3.88 -8.28 1.48
N ARG A 199 3.67 -6.97 1.38
CA ARG A 199 4.76 -5.98 1.41
C ARG A 199 5.54 -6.00 2.72
N LEU A 200 4.86 -6.14 3.86
CA LEU A 200 5.53 -6.28 5.15
C LEU A 200 6.38 -7.57 5.22
N ASN A 201 5.89 -8.66 4.64
CA ASN A 201 6.65 -9.91 4.53
C ASN A 201 7.88 -9.77 3.60
N ASP A 202 7.76 -9.03 2.49
CA ASP A 202 8.89 -8.68 1.62
C ASP A 202 9.94 -7.86 2.40
N PHE A 203 9.50 -6.86 3.17
CA PHE A 203 10.38 -6.02 4.01
C PHE A 203 11.09 -6.83 5.10
N TYR A 204 10.39 -7.80 5.69
CA TYR A 204 10.94 -8.73 6.67
C TYR A 204 11.92 -9.74 6.04
N GLY A 205 11.77 -10.04 4.75
CA GLY A 205 12.61 -11.00 4.01
C GLY A 205 12.08 -12.44 4.02
N ARG A 206 10.82 -12.66 4.38
CA ARG A 206 10.15 -13.97 4.31
C ARG A 206 8.72 -13.82 3.83
N SER A 207 8.47 -14.13 2.56
CA SER A 207 7.19 -13.91 1.85
C SER A 207 5.97 -14.58 2.49
N ARG A 208 6.16 -15.71 3.20
CA ARG A 208 5.10 -16.49 3.84
C ARG A 208 5.13 -16.42 5.37
N GLN A 209 5.83 -15.44 5.95
CA GLN A 209 5.85 -15.27 7.39
C GLN A 209 4.44 -15.03 7.92
N LYS A 210 4.08 -15.75 8.99
CA LYS A 210 2.82 -15.55 9.71
C LYS A 210 3.07 -14.75 10.98
N TRP A 211 2.09 -13.92 11.32
CA TRP A 211 2.13 -13.03 12.45
C TRP A 211 0.81 -13.14 13.24
N ASN A 212 0.92 -13.03 14.56
CA ASN A 212 -0.22 -13.03 15.45
C ASN A 212 -0.42 -11.64 16.05
N LEU A 213 -1.61 -11.08 15.93
CA LEU A 213 -1.97 -9.85 16.62
C LEU A 213 -1.88 -10.07 18.14
N ILE A 214 -1.15 -9.21 18.83
CA ILE A 214 -0.97 -9.24 20.28
C ILE A 214 -1.50 -7.99 20.98
N TYR A 215 -1.62 -6.88 20.25
CA TYR A 215 -2.17 -5.64 20.75
C TYR A 215 -2.92 -4.92 19.64
N LYS A 216 -4.11 -4.43 19.96
CA LYS A 216 -4.89 -3.53 19.12
C LYS A 216 -5.46 -2.40 19.98
N ALA A 217 -5.03 -1.17 19.75
CA ALA A 217 -5.38 -0.05 20.65
C ALA A 217 -6.89 0.19 20.78
N SER A 218 -7.65 0.05 19.69
CA SER A 218 -9.12 0.15 19.70
C SER A 218 -9.83 -0.96 20.49
N LYS A 219 -9.16 -2.07 20.79
CA LYS A 219 -9.66 -3.19 21.59
C LYS A 219 -9.12 -3.17 23.02
N ASP A 220 -7.81 -2.99 23.14
CA ASP A 220 -7.06 -3.21 24.39
C ASP A 220 -6.79 -1.89 25.14
N GLY A 221 -7.00 -0.73 24.51
CA GLY A 221 -6.82 0.60 25.09
C GLY A 221 -5.63 1.37 24.49
N PHE A 222 -5.67 2.71 24.57
CA PHE A 222 -4.68 3.62 23.97
C PHE A 222 -3.61 4.12 24.96
N ARG A 223 -3.60 3.62 26.21
CA ARG A 223 -2.61 4.04 27.21
C ARG A 223 -1.29 3.32 26.95
N ALA A 224 -0.18 3.94 27.34
CA ALA A 224 1.13 3.32 27.27
C ALA A 224 1.15 1.96 28.02
N GLN A 225 0.51 1.92 29.18
CA GLN A 225 0.36 0.70 29.98
C GLN A 225 -0.35 -0.44 29.22
N ASP A 226 -1.37 -0.13 28.42
CA ASP A 226 -2.12 -1.13 27.65
C ASP A 226 -1.20 -1.77 26.58
N PHE A 227 -0.41 -0.94 25.88
CA PHE A 227 0.59 -1.40 24.92
C PHE A 227 1.62 -2.34 25.59
N HIS A 228 2.20 -1.92 26.72
CA HIS A 228 3.23 -2.70 27.41
C HIS A 228 2.71 -4.00 28.00
N LEU A 229 1.49 -3.99 28.57
CA LEU A 229 0.85 -5.21 29.07
C LEU A 229 0.72 -6.28 27.98
N CYS A 230 0.43 -5.85 26.75
CA CYS A 230 0.25 -6.74 25.61
C CYS A 230 1.57 -7.08 24.88
N SER A 231 2.53 -6.16 24.82
CA SER A 231 3.66 -6.22 23.88
C SER A 231 5.02 -6.50 24.51
N ASP A 232 5.19 -6.26 25.81
CA ASP A 232 6.45 -6.52 26.48
C ASP A 232 6.78 -8.03 26.49
N ASN A 233 8.06 -8.34 26.30
CA ASN A 233 8.60 -9.71 26.31
C ASN A 233 7.99 -10.66 25.26
N LYS A 234 7.39 -10.16 24.17
CA LYS A 234 6.77 -10.99 23.12
C LYS A 234 7.68 -11.39 21.96
N GLY A 235 8.96 -11.02 22.00
CA GLY A 235 9.92 -11.29 20.93
C GLY A 235 9.85 -10.27 19.79
N PRO A 236 10.26 -10.65 18.57
CA PRO A 236 10.17 -9.81 17.39
C PRO A 236 8.72 -9.40 17.06
N THR A 237 8.53 -8.12 16.77
CA THR A 237 7.21 -7.56 16.44
C THR A 237 7.24 -6.60 15.27
N ILE A 238 6.14 -6.55 14.52
CA ILE A 238 5.79 -5.46 13.61
C ILE A 238 4.71 -4.62 14.27
N THR A 239 4.94 -3.31 14.34
CA THR A 239 3.97 -2.32 14.83
C THR A 239 3.43 -1.53 13.64
N ILE A 240 2.10 -1.47 13.51
CA ILE A 240 1.36 -0.68 12.52
C ILE A 240 0.63 0.44 13.25
N ILE A 241 0.78 1.67 12.75
CA ILE A 241 0.13 2.86 13.30
C ILE A 241 -0.71 3.48 12.18
N GLN A 242 -1.97 3.78 12.50
CA GLN A 242 -2.85 4.58 11.65
C GLN A 242 -2.99 5.98 12.23
N SER A 243 -2.62 7.01 11.48
CA SER A 243 -2.85 8.41 11.89
C SER A 243 -4.34 8.79 11.77
N LYS A 244 -4.80 9.66 12.67
CA LYS A 244 -6.20 10.09 12.72
C LYS A 244 -6.59 11.06 11.62
N ASN A 245 -5.71 12.00 11.29
CA ASN A 245 -6.07 13.13 10.42
C ASN A 245 -6.07 12.77 8.93
N ASN A 246 -5.17 11.88 8.49
CA ASN A 246 -4.99 11.55 7.08
C ASN A 246 -5.01 10.04 6.77
N ASN A 247 -5.27 9.19 7.77
CA ASN A 247 -5.32 7.73 7.62
C ASN A 247 -4.05 7.14 6.98
N CYS A 248 -2.90 7.78 7.19
CA CYS A 248 -1.62 7.21 6.80
C CYS A 248 -1.34 5.95 7.62
N LEU A 249 -0.70 4.98 7.00
CA LEU A 249 -0.29 3.73 7.61
C LEU A 249 1.23 3.65 7.56
N PHE A 250 1.85 3.55 8.72
CA PHE A 250 3.30 3.50 8.88
C PHE A 250 3.65 2.77 10.18
N GLY A 251 4.93 2.56 10.44
CA GLY A 251 5.36 1.93 11.67
C GLY A 251 6.77 1.38 11.59
N GLY A 252 7.05 0.36 12.39
CA GLY A 252 8.38 -0.20 12.49
C GLY A 252 8.38 -1.67 12.89
N TYR A 253 9.47 -2.34 12.54
CA TYR A 253 9.82 -3.68 12.98
C TYR A 253 10.95 -3.60 13.99
N THR A 254 10.87 -4.45 15.02
CA THR A 254 11.97 -4.74 15.94
C THR A 254 12.09 -6.25 16.09
N ALA A 255 13.33 -6.74 16.08
CA ALA A 255 13.72 -8.07 16.49
C ALA A 255 13.91 -8.21 18.00
N THR A 256 14.12 -7.09 18.70
CA THR A 256 14.28 -7.06 20.15
C THR A 256 12.91 -6.97 20.82
N SER A 257 12.69 -7.79 21.86
CA SER A 257 11.48 -7.71 22.69
C SER A 257 11.35 -6.35 23.36
N TRP A 258 10.15 -5.75 23.31
CA TRP A 258 9.81 -4.59 24.12
C TRP A 258 9.99 -4.88 25.61
N THR A 259 10.42 -3.84 26.33
CA THR A 259 10.53 -3.78 27.79
C THR A 259 10.14 -2.38 28.25
N SER A 260 10.11 -2.19 29.57
CA SER A 260 9.74 -0.92 30.22
C SER A 260 10.84 -0.49 31.19
N ASP A 261 12.11 -0.60 30.79
CA ASP A 261 13.28 -0.38 31.67
C ASP A 261 13.98 0.98 31.46
N GLU A 262 13.32 1.90 30.76
CA GLU A 262 13.77 3.27 30.49
C GLU A 262 15.10 3.37 29.72
N LYS A 263 15.39 2.37 28.88
CA LYS A 263 16.64 2.32 28.10
C LYS A 263 16.41 2.34 26.60
N TYR A 264 17.42 2.80 25.89
CA TYR A 264 17.54 2.53 24.46
C TYR A 264 18.13 1.14 24.24
N ARG A 265 17.68 0.47 23.17
CA ARG A 265 18.21 -0.82 22.75
C ARG A 265 18.78 -0.75 21.35
N SER A 266 19.83 -1.54 21.17
CA SER A 266 20.38 -1.88 19.87
C SER A 266 19.49 -2.93 19.22
N ASP A 267 19.19 -2.74 17.95
CA ASP A 267 18.63 -3.79 17.11
C ASP A 267 19.08 -3.55 15.66
N PRO A 268 20.13 -4.24 15.17
CA PRO A 268 20.60 -4.09 13.79
C PRO A 268 19.57 -4.49 12.71
N ARG A 269 18.51 -5.23 13.09
CA ARG A 269 17.45 -5.66 12.18
C ARG A 269 16.24 -4.75 12.19
N ALA A 270 16.17 -3.77 13.09
CA ALA A 270 15.07 -2.81 13.13
C ALA A 270 15.00 -1.98 11.85
N PHE A 271 13.79 -1.74 11.38
CA PHE A 271 13.51 -0.88 10.24
C PHE A 271 12.18 -0.16 10.44
N LEU A 272 12.05 1.02 9.84
CA LEU A 272 10.77 1.71 9.72
C LEU A 272 10.15 1.43 8.35
N PHE A 273 8.87 1.73 8.21
CA PHE A 273 8.20 1.69 6.92
C PHE A 273 7.03 2.68 6.85
N THR A 274 6.70 3.04 5.62
CA THR A 274 5.38 3.62 5.26
C THR A 274 4.67 2.63 4.34
N LEU A 275 3.35 2.53 4.48
CA LEU A 275 2.45 1.74 3.62
C LEU A 275 1.49 2.67 2.85
N LYS A 276 0.94 3.66 3.54
CA LYS A 276 0.04 4.69 3.00
C LYS A 276 0.47 6.06 3.50
N ASN A 277 0.62 7.03 2.60
CA ASN A 277 1.02 8.40 2.92
C ASN A 277 0.35 9.41 1.98
N THR A 278 0.37 10.69 2.37
CA THR A 278 -0.23 11.80 1.61
C THR A 278 0.55 12.21 0.36
N HIS A 279 1.76 11.67 0.16
CA HIS A 279 2.64 12.01 -0.96
C HIS A 279 2.55 11.01 -2.12
N GLY A 280 1.75 9.96 -2.00
CA GLY A 280 1.64 8.92 -3.03
C GLY A 280 2.88 8.05 -3.16
N ILE A 281 3.76 8.07 -2.17
CA ILE A 281 4.96 7.23 -2.18
C ILE A 281 4.51 5.78 -1.93
N HIS A 282 4.96 4.87 -2.79
CA HIS A 282 4.70 3.44 -2.62
C HIS A 282 5.26 2.93 -1.28
N PRO A 283 4.75 1.80 -0.75
CA PRO A 283 5.29 1.20 0.46
C PRO A 283 6.81 1.11 0.41
N THR A 284 7.45 1.70 1.42
CA THR A 284 8.89 1.87 1.45
C THR A 284 9.41 1.49 2.82
N LYS A 285 10.53 0.76 2.84
CA LYS A 285 11.29 0.37 4.03
C LYS A 285 12.46 1.30 4.24
N PHE A 286 12.69 1.72 5.49
CA PHE A 286 13.76 2.62 5.90
C PHE A 286 14.69 1.90 6.87
N LEU A 287 15.98 1.85 6.51
CA LEU A 287 17.02 1.25 7.33
C LEU A 287 17.62 2.28 8.28
N GLN A 288 18.28 1.81 9.33
CA GLN A 288 19.01 2.66 10.27
C GLN A 288 20.21 3.34 9.59
N LYS A 289 20.49 4.60 9.93
CA LYS A 289 21.71 5.31 9.50
C LYS A 289 22.96 4.65 10.05
N ARG A 290 22.90 4.21 11.32
CA ARG A 290 23.96 3.46 12.01
C ARG A 290 23.32 2.24 12.66
N ALA A 291 23.65 1.06 12.16
CA ALA A 291 23.05 -0.18 12.62
C ALA A 291 23.22 -0.35 14.13
N GLY A 292 22.11 -0.48 14.85
CA GLY A 292 22.09 -0.84 16.26
C GLY A 292 22.33 0.31 17.25
N ILE A 293 22.35 1.58 16.86
CA ILE A 293 22.48 2.69 17.81
C ILE A 293 21.11 3.30 18.07
N ASN A 294 20.64 3.22 19.33
CA ASN A 294 19.36 3.76 19.81
C ASN A 294 18.18 3.47 18.87
N ALA A 295 18.11 2.23 18.38
CA ALA A 295 17.13 1.82 17.38
C ALA A 295 15.70 1.83 17.94
N ILE A 296 15.56 1.47 19.22
CA ILE A 296 14.28 1.28 19.93
C ILE A 296 14.37 1.90 21.32
N GLY A 297 13.32 2.61 21.75
CA GLY A 297 13.17 3.14 23.11
C GLY A 297 12.23 2.28 23.95
N HIS A 298 12.62 1.98 25.20
CA HIS A 298 11.89 1.07 26.10
C HIS A 298 11.36 1.83 27.32
N THR A 299 10.67 2.94 27.09
CA THR A 299 10.09 3.79 28.14
C THR A 299 8.66 3.37 28.46
N ALA A 300 8.36 3.19 29.75
CA ALA A 300 7.05 2.75 30.23
C ALA A 300 5.95 3.82 30.04
N ALA A 301 6.35 5.08 29.82
CA ALA A 301 5.45 6.22 29.73
C ALA A 301 4.86 6.45 28.33
N THR A 302 5.32 5.72 27.32
CA THR A 302 4.87 5.88 25.93
C THR A 302 4.47 4.55 25.33
N GLY A 303 3.77 4.58 24.20
CA GLY A 303 3.59 3.38 23.38
C GLY A 303 4.87 3.05 22.58
N PRO A 304 4.73 2.49 21.37
CA PRO A 304 5.86 2.18 20.50
C PRO A 304 6.82 3.37 20.29
N TYR A 305 8.11 3.10 20.42
CA TYR A 305 9.19 4.08 20.26
C TYR A 305 10.28 3.51 19.35
N PHE A 306 10.49 4.13 18.20
CA PHE A 306 11.55 3.80 17.26
C PHE A 306 12.45 5.01 16.97
N GLY A 307 13.77 4.80 17.10
CA GLY A 307 14.81 5.76 16.78
C GLY A 307 14.88 6.93 17.76
N GLY A 308 16.01 7.12 18.41
CA GLY A 308 16.22 8.26 19.30
C GLY A 308 17.65 8.76 19.26
N VAL A 309 17.84 10.05 18.95
CA VAL A 309 19.14 10.72 19.03
C VAL A 309 19.00 11.96 19.90
N VAL A 310 20.00 12.20 20.74
CA VAL A 310 20.15 13.45 21.48
C VAL A 310 21.28 14.24 20.83
N GLU A 311 20.98 15.40 20.28
CA GLU A 311 21.97 16.33 19.73
C GLU A 311 21.73 17.71 20.36
N ASN A 312 22.77 18.33 20.93
CA ASN A 312 22.69 19.65 21.57
C ASN A 312 21.53 19.76 22.58
N GLU A 313 21.38 18.76 23.45
CA GLU A 313 20.30 18.66 24.45
C GLU A 313 18.87 18.53 23.86
N MET A 314 18.73 18.44 22.54
CA MET A 314 17.45 18.20 21.86
C MET A 314 17.26 16.72 21.53
N HIS A 315 16.07 16.22 21.81
CA HIS A 315 15.67 14.85 21.49
C HIS A 315 14.97 14.79 20.12
N PHE A 316 15.59 14.07 19.19
CA PHE A 316 15.04 13.75 17.87
C PHE A 316 14.61 12.29 17.85
N ILE A 317 13.36 12.04 17.47
CA ILE A 317 12.71 10.73 17.58
C ILE A 317 12.03 10.42 16.26
N ASP A 318 12.35 9.30 15.61
CA ASP A 318 11.72 9.00 14.31
C ASP A 318 10.23 8.69 14.45
N ILE A 319 9.85 7.86 15.43
CA ILE A 319 8.46 7.58 15.77
C ILE A 319 8.32 7.36 17.27
N ARG A 320 7.46 8.13 17.93
CA ARG A 320 7.00 7.86 19.30
C ARG A 320 5.52 8.08 19.42
N VAL A 321 4.81 7.07 19.90
CA VAL A 321 3.37 7.17 20.19
C VAL A 321 3.16 7.56 21.65
N SER A 322 2.43 8.65 21.91
CA SER A 322 2.13 9.13 23.25
C SER A 322 1.12 8.25 23.99
N ASN A 323 1.10 8.39 25.33
CA ASN A 323 0.02 7.87 26.15
C ASN A 323 -1.32 8.50 25.74
N ALA A 324 -2.38 7.69 25.65
CA ALA A 324 -3.73 8.11 25.23
C ALA A 324 -3.75 8.78 23.84
N SER A 325 -2.89 8.33 22.91
CA SER A 325 -2.66 8.95 21.60
C SER A 325 -3.88 9.15 20.70
N ASN A 326 -5.05 8.60 21.04
CA ASN A 326 -6.32 8.85 20.35
C ASN A 326 -7.01 10.18 20.72
N ASN A 327 -6.61 10.79 21.83
CA ASN A 327 -7.22 11.99 22.39
C ASN A 327 -6.27 13.19 22.53
N ASN A 328 -5.00 13.04 22.11
CA ASN A 328 -4.00 14.10 22.11
C ASN A 328 -3.05 13.96 20.90
N ASP A 329 -2.36 15.05 20.58
CA ASP A 329 -1.40 15.19 19.48
C ASP A 329 0.07 15.15 19.97
N LEU A 330 0.34 14.49 21.09
CA LEU A 330 1.68 14.42 21.70
C LEU A 330 2.56 13.29 21.11
N SER A 331 2.02 12.47 20.20
CA SER A 331 2.84 11.54 19.42
C SER A 331 3.70 12.35 18.46
N LYS A 332 4.96 11.94 18.28
CA LYS A 332 5.98 12.75 17.60
C LYS A 332 6.75 11.95 16.56
N SER A 333 7.06 12.62 15.46
CA SER A 333 8.01 12.21 14.43
C SER A 333 8.94 13.36 14.08
N SER A 334 10.23 13.09 14.18
CA SER A 334 11.35 13.90 13.72
C SER A 334 12.19 13.11 12.71
N PHE A 335 11.56 12.13 12.04
CA PHE A 335 12.20 11.40 10.96
C PHE A 335 12.76 12.38 9.90
N PRO A 336 13.98 12.18 9.40
CA PRO A 336 14.88 11.03 9.60
C PRO A 336 15.97 11.30 10.65
N ALA A 337 15.76 10.93 11.90
CA ALA A 337 16.74 11.07 12.97
C ALA A 337 17.74 9.90 12.97
N SER A 338 17.30 8.70 13.36
CA SER A 338 18.09 7.45 13.42
C SER A 338 17.97 6.59 12.15
N TYR A 339 16.93 6.80 11.34
CA TYR A 339 16.69 6.05 10.10
C TYR A 339 16.96 6.91 8.85
N VAL A 340 17.30 6.27 7.72
CA VAL A 340 17.59 6.93 6.45
C VAL A 340 16.29 7.25 5.72
N ASP A 341 16.09 8.51 5.34
CA ASP A 341 15.03 8.90 4.42
C ASP A 341 15.50 8.76 2.98
N THR A 342 14.91 7.81 2.25
CA THR A 342 15.15 7.61 0.82
C THR A 342 14.16 8.37 -0.07
N THR A 343 13.23 9.13 0.53
CA THR A 343 12.12 9.83 -0.16
C THR A 343 12.27 11.35 -0.19
N GLY A 344 13.11 11.91 0.69
CA GLY A 344 13.30 13.35 0.85
C GLY A 344 12.10 14.10 1.45
N LYS A 345 11.18 13.39 2.11
CA LYS A 345 9.97 13.98 2.72
C LYS A 345 10.08 14.19 4.23
N GLY A 346 11.06 13.55 4.87
CA GLY A 346 11.23 13.59 6.32
C GLY A 346 9.95 13.24 7.08
N ASN A 347 9.73 13.88 8.21
CA ASN A 347 8.64 13.57 9.14
C ASN A 347 7.24 13.74 8.54
N LYS A 348 7.10 14.58 7.52
CA LYS A 348 5.85 14.74 6.74
C LYS A 348 5.45 13.46 5.99
N LEU A 349 6.32 12.46 5.89
CA LEU A 349 6.02 11.18 5.24
C LEU A 349 5.01 10.35 6.03
N PHE A 350 5.10 10.33 7.36
CA PHE A 350 4.30 9.44 8.20
C PHE A 350 2.90 10.00 8.43
N ALA A 351 2.78 11.05 9.24
CA ALA A 351 1.49 11.61 9.61
C ALA A 351 1.22 12.98 8.96
N GLY A 352 2.05 13.41 8.01
CA GLY A 352 1.92 14.73 7.35
C GLY A 352 2.51 15.89 8.15
N ASP A 353 2.78 15.69 9.44
CA ASP A 353 3.32 16.68 10.37
C ASP A 353 4.22 16.02 11.43
N SER A 354 4.91 16.83 12.22
CA SER A 354 5.79 16.44 13.31
C SER A 354 5.04 15.85 14.50
N ASN A 355 3.84 16.35 14.75
CA ASN A 355 2.94 15.92 15.81
C ASN A 355 1.71 15.25 15.21
N PHE A 356 1.20 14.21 15.85
CA PHE A 356 0.04 13.50 15.31
C PHE A 356 -0.82 12.83 16.38
N MET A 357 -2.10 12.68 16.05
CA MET A 357 -3.03 11.83 16.77
C MET A 357 -3.12 10.47 16.10
N VAL A 358 -3.33 9.43 16.90
CA VAL A 358 -3.44 8.05 16.44
C VAL A 358 -4.91 7.62 16.37
N LYS A 359 -5.28 6.97 15.27
CA LYS A 359 -6.61 6.37 15.10
C LYS A 359 -6.65 4.95 15.66
N ASP A 360 -5.64 4.15 15.35
CA ASP A 360 -5.47 2.80 15.89
C ASP A 360 -4.00 2.36 15.78
N ILE A 361 -3.64 1.35 16.56
CA ILE A 361 -2.31 0.71 16.58
C ILE A 361 -2.55 -0.79 16.56
N GLU A 362 -1.82 -1.52 15.72
CA GLU A 362 -1.80 -2.98 15.74
C GLU A 362 -0.36 -3.47 15.85
N VAL A 363 -0.10 -4.35 16.83
CA VAL A 363 1.21 -4.97 17.02
C VAL A 363 1.07 -6.46 16.81
N TYR A 364 1.94 -6.99 15.96
CA TYR A 364 1.95 -8.39 15.60
C TYR A 364 3.27 -9.03 15.98
N ARG A 365 3.23 -10.14 16.71
CA ARG A 365 4.43 -10.95 16.99
C ARG A 365 4.68 -11.96 15.87
N CYS A 366 5.95 -12.24 15.62
CA CYS A 366 6.36 -13.29 14.69
C CYS A 366 5.93 -14.68 15.22
N ILE A 367 5.31 -15.49 14.37
CA ILE A 367 5.10 -16.93 14.64
C ILE A 367 6.28 -17.68 14.02
N VAL A 368 7.19 -18.17 14.86
CA VAL A 368 8.24 -19.08 14.39
C VAL A 368 7.58 -20.42 14.09
N GLY A 369 7.77 -20.95 12.88
CA GLY A 369 7.30 -22.29 12.56
C GLY A 369 8.09 -23.30 13.39
N GLU A 370 7.41 -24.10 14.20
CA GLU A 370 7.94 -25.38 14.63
C GLU A 370 8.20 -26.21 13.36
N ASN A 371 9.42 -26.76 13.20
CA ASN A 371 9.89 -27.66 12.13
C ASN A 371 10.65 -27.03 10.94
N GLU A 372 11.89 -26.57 11.16
CA GLU A 372 12.97 -26.69 10.15
C GLU A 372 14.32 -27.15 10.73
N ASP A 373 14.52 -27.11 12.06
CA ASP A 373 15.79 -27.50 12.70
C ASP A 373 15.97 -29.02 12.95
N GLU A 374 14.94 -29.86 12.81
CA GLU A 374 15.06 -31.33 12.96
C GLU A 374 15.42 -32.08 11.66
N ARG A 375 15.71 -31.38 10.55
CA ARG A 375 16.21 -32.01 9.31
C ARG A 375 17.72 -31.90 9.11
N LYS A 376 18.44 -31.44 10.14
CA LYS A 376 19.91 -31.41 10.16
C LYS A 376 20.43 -31.78 11.56
N SER A 377 20.14 -32.99 12.00
CA SER A 377 20.91 -33.67 13.05
C SER A 377 20.88 -35.18 12.85
#